data_AF-A0AAE3ZCD7-F1
#
_entry.id   AF-A0AAE3ZCD7-F1
#
_cell.length_a   1.000
_cell.length_b   1.000
_cell.length_c   1.000
_cell.angle_alpha   90.00
_cell.angle_beta   90.00
_cell.angle_gamma   90.00
#
_symmetry.space_group_name_H-M   'P 1'
#
loop_
_entity.id
_entity.type
_entity.pdbx_description
1 polymer ?
#
loop_
_entity_poly.entity_id
_entity_poly.type
_entity_poly.pdbx_seq_one_letter_code
_entity_poly.pdbx_strand_id
1 'polypeptide(L)'
;MKWLPGGWQRADRVGDNRRGTDRVDTQRATVPRRAAPEQPTVAQRAQSPHRATAQYPEQRPHASGPATKTYAKDQDVPAAPAPMLGVEARDVDVSAAAFRNLLVGGGISGFLTVLCAAALSGSGGSVWLWIWQIVFGAIFLWFLASAKGTLSSRGFLLDRGALYARTRGEVFGVPWDEIVAAGVGSLPPIQQKRMVPPDRRRAFEFYPADSAFVHRHPEFERWRVEEPAPMPGLPGIRYRFHLPPLSRLPRHLEHAVQDVAPQKWIGHYRRELPPQ
;
A
#
# COMPACT_ATOMS: atom_id res chain seq x y z
N MET A 1 -16.29 13.98 22.83
CA MET A 1 -17.24 13.07 22.12
C MET A 1 -17.35 11.80 22.95
N LYS A 2 -18.57 11.31 23.23
CA LYS A 2 -18.81 10.13 24.08
C LYS A 2 -19.47 9.04 23.24
N TRP A 3 -19.00 7.80 23.41
CA TRP A 3 -19.53 6.62 22.73
C TRP A 3 -20.90 6.23 23.33
N LEU A 4 -21.88 5.95 22.45
CA LEU A 4 -23.18 5.37 22.79
C LEU A 4 -23.45 4.15 21.90
N PRO A 5 -24.25 3.17 22.34
CA PRO A 5 -24.61 2.02 21.51
C PRO A 5 -25.44 2.50 20.31
N GLY A 6 -24.90 2.42 19.09
CA GLY A 6 -25.58 2.87 17.86
C GLY A 6 -24.72 3.66 16.85
N GLY A 7 -23.46 3.95 17.16
CA GLY A 7 -22.53 4.63 16.25
C GLY A 7 -22.30 6.11 16.56
N TRP A 8 -21.39 6.74 15.82
CA TRP A 8 -20.96 8.13 16.05
C TRP A 8 -21.99 9.15 15.53
N GLN A 9 -22.65 9.88 16.42
CA GLN A 9 -23.40 11.10 16.06
C GLN A 9 -22.58 12.36 16.39
N ARG A 10 -22.54 13.32 15.46
CA ARG A 10 -21.87 14.62 15.66
C ARG A 10 -22.68 15.46 16.65
N ALA A 11 -22.02 15.95 17.70
CA ALA A 11 -22.56 17.04 18.51
C ALA A 11 -22.13 18.37 17.89
N ASP A 12 -23.09 19.17 17.45
CA ASP A 12 -22.85 20.53 17.02
C ASP A 12 -22.43 21.43 18.20
N ARG A 13 -21.44 22.26 17.87
CA ARG A 13 -20.86 23.42 18.54
C ARG A 13 -21.79 24.18 19.52
N VAL A 14 -21.43 24.23 20.80
CA VAL A 14 -21.72 25.36 21.70
C VAL A 14 -20.52 25.65 22.62
N GLY A 15 -19.92 26.82 22.41
CA GLY A 15 -19.47 27.77 23.43
C GLY A 15 -18.57 27.30 24.58
N ASP A 16 -17.28 27.54 24.41
CA ASP A 16 -16.22 27.57 25.42
C ASP A 16 -16.36 28.77 26.39
N ASN A 17 -16.17 28.56 27.69
CA ASN A 17 -15.35 29.42 28.56
C ASN A 17 -15.42 29.01 30.05
N ARG A 18 -14.28 28.57 30.63
CA ARG A 18 -13.67 29.16 31.86
C ARG A 18 -12.41 28.40 32.34
N ARG A 19 -11.28 29.12 32.23
CA ARG A 19 -10.15 29.35 33.17
C ARG A 19 -9.71 28.30 34.22
N GLY A 20 -8.38 28.15 34.32
CA GLY A 20 -7.59 27.83 35.53
C GLY A 20 -6.41 26.90 35.20
N THR A 21 -5.19 27.37 34.90
CA THR A 21 -4.03 27.71 35.78
C THR A 21 -3.43 26.55 36.59
N ASP A 22 -2.08 26.57 36.64
CA ASP A 22 -1.11 25.85 37.50
C ASP A 22 -0.59 24.49 36.97
N ARG A 23 0.69 24.26 36.59
CA ARG A 23 2.07 24.55 37.09
C ARG A 23 2.68 23.37 37.88
N VAL A 24 4.00 23.19 37.71
CA VAL A 24 5.00 22.37 38.47
C VAL A 24 5.34 21.00 37.79
N ASP A 25 6.49 20.85 37.11
CA ASP A 25 7.85 20.46 37.58
C ASP A 25 7.86 19.10 38.34
N THR A 26 8.72 18.09 38.10
CA THR A 26 10.19 18.11 38.28
C THR A 26 10.80 16.72 37.90
N GLN A 27 12.08 16.72 37.46
CA GLN A 27 13.18 15.73 37.69
C GLN A 27 13.02 14.25 37.22
N ARG A 28 13.88 13.63 36.38
CA ARG A 28 15.36 13.52 36.22
C ARG A 28 16.05 12.55 37.22
N ALA A 29 16.44 11.35 36.75
CA ALA A 29 17.63 10.56 37.18
C ALA A 29 17.86 9.40 36.16
N THR A 30 18.85 9.41 35.27
CA THR A 30 20.30 9.04 35.38
C THR A 30 20.59 7.52 35.34
N VAL A 31 21.35 7.11 34.32
CA VAL A 31 21.92 5.77 33.99
C VAL A 31 23.12 5.43 34.91
N PRO A 32 23.65 4.18 34.95
CA PRO A 32 24.87 3.91 34.16
C PRO A 32 25.04 2.49 33.56
N ARG A 33 26.14 2.37 32.82
CA ARG A 33 26.61 1.46 31.75
C ARG A 33 27.51 0.29 32.24
N ARG A 34 27.73 -0.69 31.33
CA ARG A 34 28.82 -1.73 31.16
C ARG A 34 28.38 -3.18 31.41
N ALA A 35 28.86 -4.22 30.72
CA ALA A 35 29.80 -4.45 29.62
C ALA A 35 29.57 -5.88 29.06
N ALA A 36 29.99 -6.15 27.82
CA ALA A 36 30.12 -7.48 27.22
C ALA A 36 31.29 -8.30 27.82
N PRO A 37 31.40 -9.61 27.54
CA PRO A 37 32.35 -10.01 26.50
C PRO A 37 31.96 -11.22 25.61
N GLU A 38 32.46 -11.14 24.36
CA GLU A 38 33.11 -12.12 23.48
C GLU A 38 32.62 -13.57 23.27
N GLN A 39 32.62 -13.92 21.97
CA GLN A 39 32.42 -15.23 21.32
C GLN A 39 33.67 -16.15 21.50
N PRO A 40 33.68 -17.41 21.00
CA PRO A 40 34.11 -17.59 19.60
C PRO A 40 33.59 -18.87 18.86
N THR A 41 33.71 -18.81 17.51
CA THR A 41 33.92 -19.95 16.56
C THR A 41 32.71 -20.87 16.30
N VAL A 42 32.28 -21.21 15.07
CA VAL A 42 32.97 -22.02 14.06
C VAL A 42 32.35 -21.78 12.67
N ALA A 43 33.22 -21.67 11.67
CA ALA A 43 32.91 -21.65 10.25
C ALA A 43 32.58 -23.07 9.73
N GLN A 44 31.58 -23.22 8.86
CA GLN A 44 31.57 -24.33 7.90
C GLN A 44 30.99 -23.92 6.55
N ARG A 45 31.93 -23.82 5.61
CA ARG A 45 31.78 -23.62 4.17
C ARG A 45 31.63 -24.99 3.54
N ALA A 46 30.47 -25.29 2.96
CA ALA A 46 30.31 -26.44 2.07
C ALA A 46 30.03 -25.94 0.65
N GLN A 47 30.95 -26.30 -0.25
CA GLN A 47 30.94 -26.01 -1.68
C GLN A 47 29.94 -26.95 -2.39
N SER A 48 29.15 -26.41 -3.32
CA SER A 48 28.33 -27.20 -4.25
C SER A 48 29.10 -27.43 -5.56
N PRO A 49 29.12 -28.65 -6.13
CA PRO A 49 29.70 -28.88 -7.44
C PRO A 49 28.68 -28.62 -8.58
N HIS A 50 29.25 -28.34 -9.76
CA HIS A 50 28.62 -27.91 -11.00
C HIS A 50 27.81 -28.98 -11.77
N ARG A 51 26.70 -28.51 -12.38
CA ARG A 51 26.31 -28.56 -13.81
C ARG A 51 26.28 -29.92 -14.58
N ALA A 52 25.08 -30.31 -15.03
CA ALA A 52 24.80 -31.06 -16.27
C ALA A 52 23.35 -30.76 -16.72
N THR A 53 23.11 -29.90 -17.72
CA THR A 53 22.75 -30.18 -19.14
C THR A 53 21.59 -31.17 -19.41
N ALA A 54 20.46 -30.57 -19.80
CA ALA A 54 19.55 -30.87 -20.93
C ALA A 54 18.86 -32.25 -21.05
N GLN A 55 17.52 -32.23 -21.08
CA GLN A 55 16.71 -32.94 -22.08
C GLN A 55 15.28 -32.38 -22.12
N TYR A 56 14.90 -31.84 -23.29
CA TYR A 56 13.54 -31.46 -23.68
C TYR A 56 12.86 -32.67 -24.30
N PRO A 57 11.56 -32.89 -24.07
CA PRO A 57 10.70 -33.45 -25.09
C PRO A 57 9.88 -32.34 -25.74
N GLU A 58 10.01 -32.29 -27.05
CA GLU A 58 9.20 -31.56 -28.00
C GLU A 58 7.81 -32.21 -28.11
N GLN A 59 6.73 -31.46 -27.88
CA GLN A 59 5.40 -31.84 -28.35
C GLN A 59 4.57 -30.58 -28.67
N ARG A 60 4.39 -30.29 -29.97
CA ARG A 60 3.43 -29.32 -30.55
C ARG A 60 2.08 -30.02 -30.81
N PRO A 61 1.04 -29.34 -31.34
CA PRO A 61 0.43 -28.06 -30.94
C PRO A 61 -1.11 -28.22 -30.78
N HIS A 62 -1.76 -27.46 -29.90
CA HIS A 62 -3.19 -27.18 -30.06
C HIS A 62 -3.55 -25.76 -29.61
N ALA A 63 -4.25 -25.06 -30.50
CA ALA A 63 -4.74 -23.70 -30.33
C ALA A 63 -6.04 -23.69 -29.50
N SER A 64 -6.13 -22.81 -28.49
CA SER A 64 -7.38 -22.13 -28.08
C SER A 64 -7.17 -21.25 -26.83
N GLY A 65 -7.33 -19.92 -26.98
CA GLY A 65 -7.67 -18.98 -25.90
C GLY A 65 -6.53 -18.43 -25.02
N PRO A 66 -6.73 -17.26 -24.36
CA PRO A 66 -5.76 -16.72 -23.40
C PRO A 66 -5.69 -17.63 -22.17
N ALA A 67 -4.69 -18.52 -22.17
CA ALA A 67 -4.42 -19.45 -21.09
C ALA A 67 -3.91 -18.72 -19.85
N THR A 68 -4.73 -18.69 -18.80
CA THR A 68 -4.27 -18.47 -17.43
C THR A 68 -3.28 -19.58 -17.09
N LYS A 69 -1.98 -19.28 -17.10
CA LYS A 69 -0.94 -20.22 -16.65
C LYS A 69 -1.01 -20.38 -15.14
N THR A 70 -1.78 -21.35 -14.66
CA THR A 70 -1.66 -21.89 -13.31
C THR A 70 -0.49 -22.85 -13.27
N TYR A 71 0.60 -22.46 -12.61
CA TYR A 71 1.68 -23.39 -12.29
C TYR A 71 1.20 -24.32 -11.19
N ALA A 72 1.08 -25.61 -11.50
CA ALA A 72 1.04 -26.66 -10.50
C ALA A 72 2.38 -26.65 -9.76
N LYS A 73 2.34 -26.32 -8.47
CA LYS A 73 3.40 -26.64 -7.52
C LYS A 73 2.78 -27.59 -6.52
N ASP A 74 3.25 -28.82 -6.53
CA ASP A 74 2.97 -29.83 -5.52
C ASP A 74 3.21 -29.26 -4.12
N GLN A 75 2.13 -29.10 -3.36
CA GLN A 75 2.08 -29.31 -1.92
C GLN A 75 0.61 -29.28 -1.48
N ASP A 76 0.18 -30.38 -0.89
CA ASP A 76 -1.14 -30.63 -0.29
C ASP A 76 -1.50 -29.58 0.77
N VAL A 77 -1.99 -28.44 0.33
CA VAL A 77 -2.78 -27.51 1.13
C VAL A 77 -4.10 -27.36 0.39
N PRO A 78 -5.26 -27.67 1.00
CA PRO A 78 -6.54 -27.47 0.33
C PRO A 78 -6.63 -26.02 -0.13
N ALA A 79 -6.62 -25.84 -1.46
CA ALA A 79 -6.73 -24.54 -2.07
C ALA A 79 -8.03 -23.91 -1.56
N ALA A 80 -7.90 -22.82 -0.81
CA ALA A 80 -9.06 -22.02 -0.41
C ALA A 80 -9.88 -21.74 -1.68
N PRO A 81 -11.20 -21.97 -1.67
CA PRO A 81 -12.04 -21.76 -2.85
C PRO A 81 -11.83 -20.33 -3.34
N ALA A 82 -11.60 -20.18 -4.65
CA ALA A 82 -11.50 -18.88 -5.28
C ALA A 82 -12.71 -18.03 -4.83
N PRO A 83 -12.51 -16.84 -4.26
CA PRO A 83 -13.61 -16.08 -3.71
C PRO A 83 -14.58 -15.73 -4.83
N MET A 84 -15.79 -16.29 -4.77
CA MET A 84 -16.88 -15.87 -5.64
C MET A 84 -17.26 -14.45 -5.26
N LEU A 85 -16.78 -13.48 -6.03
CA LEU A 85 -17.17 -12.09 -5.92
C LEU A 85 -18.67 -12.00 -6.24
N GLY A 86 -19.46 -11.41 -5.34
CA GLY A 86 -20.85 -11.14 -5.60
C GLY A 86 -21.03 -10.13 -6.74
N VAL A 87 -22.23 -10.11 -7.30
CA VAL A 87 -22.62 -9.24 -8.44
C VAL A 87 -22.43 -7.75 -8.11
N GLU A 88 -22.34 -7.39 -6.84
CA GLU A 88 -22.13 -6.01 -6.37
C GLU A 88 -20.67 -5.68 -5.99
N ALA A 89 -19.71 -6.54 -6.33
CA ALA A 89 -18.31 -6.30 -6.01
C ALA A 89 -17.79 -4.98 -6.63
N ARG A 90 -17.27 -4.10 -5.77
CA ARG A 90 -16.62 -2.84 -6.13
C ARG A 90 -15.12 -3.07 -6.28
N ASP A 91 -14.59 -2.90 -7.49
CA ASP A 91 -13.14 -2.88 -7.72
C ASP A 91 -12.59 -1.46 -7.53
N VAL A 92 -11.71 -1.31 -6.55
CA VAL A 92 -10.94 -0.09 -6.30
C VAL A 92 -9.50 -0.35 -6.72
N ASP A 93 -9.21 -0.06 -7.98
CA ASP A 93 -7.90 -0.26 -8.57
C ASP A 93 -6.92 0.88 -8.24
N VAL A 94 -5.82 0.51 -7.57
CA VAL A 94 -4.73 1.42 -7.22
C VAL A 94 -3.84 1.69 -8.44
N SER A 95 -3.77 0.73 -9.37
CA SER A 95 -2.88 0.80 -10.54
C SER A 95 -3.40 1.76 -11.63
N ALA A 96 -4.72 1.91 -11.79
CA ALA A 96 -5.32 2.86 -12.73
C ALA A 96 -4.86 4.33 -12.54
N ALA A 97 -4.69 4.77 -11.30
CA ALA A 97 -4.21 6.13 -11.02
C ALA A 97 -2.74 6.32 -11.42
N ALA A 98 -1.91 5.31 -11.19
CA ALA A 98 -0.50 5.32 -11.59
C ALA A 98 -0.35 5.22 -13.10
N PHE A 99 -1.17 4.39 -13.76
CA PHE A 99 -1.24 4.26 -15.21
C PHE A 99 -1.64 5.58 -15.88
N ARG A 100 -2.65 6.29 -15.36
CA ARG A 100 -3.04 7.60 -15.92
C ARG A 100 -1.91 8.62 -15.85
N ASN A 101 -1.20 8.69 -14.73
CA ASN A 101 -0.05 9.61 -14.59
C ASN A 101 1.08 9.24 -15.55
N LEU A 102 1.29 7.94 -15.77
CA LEU A 102 2.25 7.43 -16.74
C LEU A 102 1.85 7.76 -18.18
N LEU A 103 0.58 7.63 -18.52
CA LEU A 103 0.06 7.90 -19.87
C LEU A 103 0.14 9.40 -20.19
N VAL A 104 -0.23 10.27 -19.24
CA VAL A 104 -0.14 11.73 -19.42
C VAL A 104 1.32 12.19 -19.42
N GLY A 105 2.10 11.84 -18.40
CA GLY A 105 3.49 12.29 -18.25
C GLY A 105 4.42 11.68 -19.30
N GLY A 106 4.31 10.38 -19.54
CA GLY A 106 5.02 9.66 -20.60
C GLY A 106 4.57 10.09 -21.98
N GLY A 107 3.26 10.26 -22.22
CA GLY A 107 2.73 10.72 -23.50
C GLY A 107 3.23 12.12 -23.87
N ILE A 108 3.14 13.08 -22.95
CA ILE A 108 3.60 14.46 -23.19
C ILE A 108 5.12 14.50 -23.40
N SER A 109 5.90 13.83 -22.54
CA SER A 109 7.36 13.83 -22.67
C SER A 109 7.81 13.16 -23.97
N GLY A 110 7.26 12.00 -24.32
CA GLY A 110 7.56 11.32 -25.57
C GLY A 110 7.19 12.14 -26.81
N PHE A 111 6.01 12.78 -26.80
CA PHE A 111 5.59 13.66 -27.89
C PHE A 111 6.53 14.86 -28.07
N LEU A 112 6.93 15.51 -26.97
CA LEU A 112 7.88 16.63 -27.02
C LEU A 112 9.27 16.19 -27.51
N THR A 113 9.74 15.00 -27.13
CA THR A 113 10.98 14.43 -27.68
C THR A 113 10.91 14.26 -29.20
N VAL A 114 9.79 13.76 -29.73
CA VAL A 114 9.58 13.59 -31.17
C VAL A 114 9.49 14.94 -31.89
N LEU A 115 8.80 15.92 -31.31
CA LEU A 115 8.74 17.28 -31.88
C LEU A 115 10.11 17.93 -31.96
N CYS A 116 10.94 17.82 -30.92
CA CYS A 116 12.32 18.32 -30.96
C CYS A 116 13.14 17.62 -32.06
N ALA A 117 13.01 16.30 -32.21
CA ALA A 117 13.69 15.54 -33.25
C ALA A 117 13.28 15.99 -34.66
N ALA A 118 11.98 16.22 -34.89
CA ALA A 118 11.45 16.69 -36.17
C ALA A 118 11.88 18.13 -36.49
N ALA A 119 11.95 19.01 -35.48
CA ALA A 119 12.46 20.37 -35.67
C ALA A 119 13.96 20.36 -36.04
N LEU A 120 14.76 19.50 -35.39
CA LEU A 120 16.18 19.35 -35.68
C LEU A 120 16.46 18.83 -37.09
N SER A 121 15.57 18.00 -37.67
CA SER A 121 15.73 17.51 -39.04
C SER A 121 15.35 18.53 -40.11
N GLY A 122 14.44 19.48 -39.78
CA GLY A 122 13.89 20.43 -40.74
C GLY A 122 14.62 21.77 -40.86
N SER A 123 15.18 22.32 -39.77
CA SER A 123 15.59 23.74 -39.74
C SER A 123 17.08 24.02 -39.50
N GLY A 124 17.96 23.02 -39.50
CA GLY A 124 19.35 23.19 -39.07
C GLY A 124 19.43 23.37 -37.55
N GLY A 125 20.10 22.44 -36.87
CA GLY A 125 19.91 22.24 -35.43
C GLY A 125 20.43 23.38 -34.56
N SER A 126 19.55 23.99 -33.76
CA SER A 126 19.96 24.79 -32.61
C SER A 126 20.39 23.87 -31.46
N VAL A 127 21.54 24.14 -30.84
CA VAL A 127 22.04 23.42 -29.65
C VAL A 127 20.97 23.39 -28.54
N TRP A 128 20.12 24.41 -28.47
CA TRP A 128 19.03 24.48 -27.49
C TRP A 128 17.97 23.39 -27.70
N LEU A 129 17.64 23.07 -28.95
CA LEU A 129 16.68 22.00 -29.27
C LEU A 129 17.21 20.62 -28.88
N TRP A 130 18.52 20.40 -29.02
CA TRP A 130 19.19 19.17 -28.56
C TRP A 130 19.09 18.99 -27.05
N ILE A 131 19.33 20.05 -26.28
CA ILE A 131 19.21 20.01 -24.81
C ILE A 131 17.78 19.62 -24.42
N TRP A 132 16.77 20.26 -25.00
CA TRP A 132 15.37 19.93 -24.71
C TRP A 132 14.98 18.52 -25.13
N GLN A 133 15.47 18.03 -26.28
CA GLN A 133 15.23 16.66 -26.71
C GLN A 133 15.77 15.64 -25.69
N ILE A 134 16.99 15.86 -25.19
CA ILE A 134 17.61 14.98 -24.18
C ILE A 134 16.83 15.04 -22.86
N VAL A 135 16.42 16.23 -22.41
CA VAL A 135 15.64 16.40 -21.18
C VAL A 135 14.31 15.66 -21.29
N PHE A 136 13.53 15.89 -22.35
CA PHE A 136 12.26 15.20 -22.54
C PHE A 136 12.44 13.70 -22.74
N GLY A 137 13.49 13.30 -23.45
CA GLY A 137 13.83 11.88 -23.67
C GLY A 137 14.18 11.18 -22.36
N ALA A 138 14.95 11.82 -21.48
CA ALA A 138 15.28 11.29 -20.17
C ALA A 138 14.04 11.16 -19.28
N ILE A 139 13.15 12.15 -19.29
CA ILE A 139 11.86 12.11 -18.58
C ILE A 139 10.98 10.98 -19.13
N PHE A 140 10.91 10.82 -20.45
CA PHE A 140 10.15 9.75 -21.08
C PHE A 140 10.68 8.37 -20.70
N LEU A 141 12.01 8.17 -20.75
CA LEU A 141 12.65 6.93 -20.32
C LEU A 141 12.43 6.64 -18.84
N TRP A 142 12.44 7.68 -17.99
CA TRP A 142 12.09 7.55 -16.58
C TRP A 142 10.65 7.03 -16.39
N PHE A 143 9.68 7.57 -17.14
CA PHE A 143 8.31 7.07 -17.12
C PHE A 143 8.23 5.62 -17.61
N LEU A 144 8.93 5.27 -18.69
CA LEU A 144 8.94 3.93 -19.26
C LEU A 144 9.53 2.90 -18.27
N ALA A 145 10.62 3.26 -17.59
CA ALA A 145 11.21 2.44 -16.53
C ALA A 145 10.26 2.30 -15.32
N SER A 146 9.57 3.36 -14.96
CA SER A 146 8.59 3.38 -13.86
C SER A 146 7.30 2.60 -14.17
N ALA A 147 7.01 2.35 -15.45
CA ALA A 147 5.84 1.58 -15.90
C ALA A 147 5.83 0.15 -15.34
N LYS A 148 7.00 -0.50 -15.31
CA LYS A 148 7.13 -1.89 -14.84
C LYS A 148 6.71 -2.05 -13.37
N GLY A 149 6.88 -1.02 -12.54
CA GLY A 149 6.47 -1.04 -11.14
C GLY A 149 4.97 -0.77 -10.92
N THR A 150 4.35 0.00 -11.82
CA THR A 150 2.98 0.50 -11.68
C THR A 150 1.92 -0.44 -12.28
N LEU A 151 2.33 -1.35 -13.16
CA LEU A 151 1.50 -2.41 -13.74
C LEU A 151 1.22 -3.59 -12.80
N SER A 152 1.72 -3.56 -11.56
CA SER A 152 1.26 -4.55 -10.56
C SER A 152 -0.17 -4.24 -10.15
N SER A 153 -1.11 -5.15 -10.43
CA SER A 153 -2.51 -5.04 -10.02
C SER A 153 -2.58 -4.99 -8.50
N ARG A 154 -2.55 -3.77 -7.97
CA ARG A 154 -2.74 -3.48 -6.55
C ARG A 154 -4.11 -2.85 -6.43
N GLY A 155 -4.89 -3.28 -5.48
CA GLY A 155 -6.26 -2.81 -5.36
C GLY A 155 -7.00 -3.44 -4.22
N PHE A 156 -8.26 -3.08 -4.12
CA PHE A 156 -9.19 -3.69 -3.19
C PHE A 156 -10.44 -4.08 -3.97
N LEU A 157 -10.94 -5.29 -3.76
CA LEU A 157 -12.29 -5.65 -4.17
C LEU A 157 -13.14 -5.63 -2.90
N LEU A 158 -14.28 -4.98 -2.92
CA LEU A 158 -15.16 -4.88 -1.77
C LEU A 158 -16.53 -5.40 -2.17
N ASP A 159 -17.05 -6.34 -1.41
CA ASP A 159 -18.43 -6.82 -1.55
C ASP A 159 -19.09 -6.81 -0.17
N ARG A 160 -20.40 -7.09 -0.10
CA ARG A 160 -21.15 -7.13 1.17
C ARG A 160 -20.63 -8.18 2.16
N GLY A 161 -19.97 -9.23 1.66
CA GLY A 161 -19.43 -10.31 2.50
C GLY A 161 -18.01 -10.07 3.02
N ALA A 162 -17.15 -9.42 2.23
CA ALA A 162 -15.72 -9.36 2.55
C ALA A 162 -14.99 -8.18 1.88
N LEU A 163 -13.84 -7.86 2.46
CA LEU A 163 -12.80 -7.02 1.91
C LEU A 163 -11.73 -7.91 1.28
N TYR A 164 -11.45 -7.74 -0.01
CA TYR A 164 -10.39 -8.45 -0.70
C TYR A 164 -9.21 -7.52 -1.01
N ALA A 165 -8.05 -7.79 -0.44
CA ALA A 165 -6.80 -7.11 -0.81
C ALA A 165 -6.19 -7.79 -2.04
N ARG A 166 -6.13 -7.06 -3.17
CA ARG A 166 -5.48 -7.49 -4.41
C ARG A 166 -4.05 -6.99 -4.44
N THR A 167 -3.11 -7.91 -4.60
CA THR A 167 -1.68 -7.65 -4.82
C THR A 167 -1.18 -8.50 -5.99
N ARG A 168 0.10 -8.39 -6.35
CA ARG A 168 0.76 -9.01 -7.52
C ARG A 168 0.36 -10.49 -7.74
N GLY A 169 -0.72 -10.72 -8.49
CA GLY A 169 -1.24 -12.05 -8.80
C GLY A 169 -2.00 -12.76 -7.68
N GLU A 170 -2.19 -12.11 -6.53
CA GLU A 170 -2.83 -12.72 -5.35
C GLU A 170 -4.01 -11.87 -4.88
N VAL A 171 -5.08 -12.52 -4.43
CA VAL A 171 -6.27 -11.89 -3.84
C VAL A 171 -6.54 -12.54 -2.51
N PHE A 172 -6.55 -11.75 -1.44
CA PHE A 172 -6.78 -12.24 -0.08
C PHE A 172 -8.05 -11.62 0.47
N GLY A 173 -9.03 -12.47 0.77
CA GLY A 173 -10.34 -12.07 1.29
C GLY A 173 -10.37 -12.11 2.81
N VAL A 174 -10.93 -11.06 3.39
CA VAL A 174 -11.19 -10.94 4.82
C VAL A 174 -12.68 -10.64 5.00
N PRO A 175 -13.44 -11.54 5.63
CA PRO A 175 -14.84 -11.31 5.95
C PRO A 175 -15.06 -10.05 6.81
N TRP A 176 -16.16 -9.31 6.61
CA TRP A 176 -16.41 -8.07 7.36
C TRP A 176 -16.69 -8.27 8.85
N ASP A 177 -17.15 -9.46 9.25
CA ASP A 177 -17.30 -9.88 10.64
C ASP A 177 -15.95 -9.99 11.36
N GLU A 178 -14.89 -10.36 10.64
CA GLU A 178 -13.52 -10.40 11.17
C GLU A 178 -12.84 -9.02 11.27
N ILE A 179 -13.47 -7.97 10.74
CA ILE A 179 -12.97 -6.60 10.77
C ILE A 179 -13.81 -5.80 11.77
N VAL A 180 -13.21 -5.22 12.81
CA VAL A 180 -13.95 -4.32 13.72
C VAL A 180 -14.15 -2.94 13.11
N ALA A 181 -13.12 -2.44 12.42
CA ALA A 181 -13.11 -1.10 11.84
C ALA A 181 -12.18 -1.01 10.64
N ALA A 182 -12.48 -0.08 9.73
CA ALA A 182 -11.65 0.27 8.59
C ALA A 182 -11.68 1.79 8.35
N GLY A 183 -10.54 2.38 8.01
CA GLY A 183 -10.43 3.81 7.80
C GLY A 183 -9.18 4.21 7.01
N VAL A 184 -9.03 5.51 6.81
CA VAL A 184 -7.85 6.08 6.14
C VAL A 184 -7.04 6.90 7.13
N GLY A 185 -5.83 6.42 7.41
CA GLY A 185 -4.86 7.11 8.23
C GLY A 185 -4.00 8.07 7.41
N SER A 186 -3.82 9.28 7.92
CA SER A 186 -2.98 10.31 7.30
C SER A 186 -1.84 10.78 8.20
N LEU A 187 -0.63 10.91 7.66
CA LEU A 187 0.52 11.52 8.33
C LEU A 187 0.74 12.93 7.75
N PRO A 188 1.10 13.93 8.59
CA PRO A 188 1.46 15.24 8.10
C PRO A 188 2.76 15.18 7.28
N PRO A 189 3.02 16.16 6.38
CA PRO A 189 4.25 16.20 5.59
C PRO A 189 5.53 16.23 6.43
N ILE A 190 5.45 16.82 7.63
CA ILE A 190 6.54 16.93 8.59
C ILE A 190 6.01 16.48 9.96
N GLN A 191 6.72 15.55 10.60
CA GLN A 191 6.43 15.10 11.97
C GLN A 191 7.75 14.83 12.70
N GLN A 192 7.82 15.18 14.00
CA GLN A 192 9.03 15.00 14.83
C GLN A 192 10.30 15.55 14.14
N LYS A 193 10.20 16.74 13.51
CA LYS A 193 11.28 17.40 12.74
C LYS A 193 11.82 16.60 11.53
N ARG A 194 11.07 15.60 11.04
CA ARG A 194 11.44 14.79 9.87
C ARG A 194 10.41 14.93 8.75
N MET A 195 10.88 14.93 7.51
CA MET A 195 10.02 14.89 6.33
C MET A 195 9.46 13.48 6.14
N VAL A 196 8.14 13.36 6.00
CA VAL A 196 7.47 12.08 5.73
C VAL A 196 7.39 11.88 4.21
N PRO A 197 7.92 10.76 3.67
CA PRO A 197 7.81 10.45 2.25
C PRO A 197 6.36 10.42 1.78
N PRO A 198 6.04 10.97 0.59
CA PRO A 198 4.66 11.09 0.11
C PRO A 198 3.91 9.75 0.08
N ASP A 199 4.57 8.66 -0.29
CA ASP A 199 3.98 7.31 -0.35
C ASP A 199 3.57 6.76 1.02
N ARG A 200 4.14 7.29 2.10
CA ARG A 200 3.80 6.87 3.47
C ARG A 200 2.70 7.71 4.09
N ARG A 201 2.37 8.85 3.48
CA ARG A 201 1.46 9.84 4.08
C ARG A 201 0.04 9.33 4.22
N ARG A 202 -0.46 8.54 3.27
CA ARG A 202 -1.82 7.99 3.32
C ARG A 202 -1.79 6.47 3.32
N ALA A 203 -2.59 5.86 4.17
CA ALA A 203 -2.79 4.42 4.17
C ALA A 203 -4.25 4.08 4.46
N PHE A 204 -4.75 3.06 3.79
CA PHE A 204 -5.94 2.36 4.22
C PHE A 204 -5.54 1.39 5.32
N GLU A 205 -6.28 1.41 6.42
CA GLU A 205 -6.01 0.59 7.60
C GLU A 205 -7.29 -0.12 8.02
N PHE A 206 -7.21 -1.42 8.24
CA PHE A 206 -8.28 -2.18 8.89
C PHE A 206 -7.79 -2.81 10.19
N TYR A 207 -8.73 -2.96 11.11
CA TYR A 207 -8.52 -3.44 12.47
C TYR A 207 -9.22 -4.79 12.60
N PRO A 208 -8.51 -5.85 13.01
CA PRO A 208 -9.13 -7.16 13.22
C PRO A 208 -10.05 -7.13 14.44
N ALA A 209 -11.10 -7.96 14.41
CA ALA A 209 -12.05 -8.11 15.51
C ALA A 209 -11.46 -8.85 16.71
N ASP A 210 -10.50 -9.75 16.47
CA ASP A 210 -9.85 -10.57 17.50
C ASP A 210 -8.36 -10.77 17.22
N SER A 211 -7.63 -11.26 18.22
CA SER A 211 -6.19 -11.53 18.13
C SER A 211 -5.85 -12.81 17.34
N ALA A 212 -6.81 -13.73 17.16
CA ALA A 212 -6.61 -14.95 16.39
C ALA A 212 -6.64 -14.72 14.87
N PHE A 213 -7.01 -13.51 14.43
CA PHE A 213 -6.92 -13.08 13.03
C PHE A 213 -5.57 -13.41 12.40
N VAL A 214 -4.46 -13.17 13.11
CA VAL A 214 -3.10 -13.42 12.62
C VAL A 214 -2.91 -14.88 12.21
N HIS A 215 -3.52 -15.81 12.94
CA HIS A 215 -3.42 -17.24 12.67
C HIS A 215 -4.32 -17.69 11.51
N ARG A 216 -5.48 -17.04 11.34
CA ARG A 216 -6.39 -17.31 10.21
C ARG A 216 -5.89 -16.72 8.89
N HIS A 217 -5.15 -15.62 8.98
CA HIS A 217 -4.74 -14.79 7.85
C HIS A 217 -3.22 -14.49 7.84
N PRO A 218 -2.34 -15.51 7.83
CA PRO A 218 -0.88 -15.32 7.87
C PRO A 218 -0.35 -14.53 6.66
N GLU A 219 -1.05 -14.52 5.53
CA GLU A 219 -0.72 -13.74 4.34
C GLU A 219 -0.68 -12.22 4.58
N PHE A 220 -1.35 -11.74 5.63
CA PHE A 220 -1.44 -10.33 5.95
C PHE A 220 -0.30 -9.82 6.84
N GLU A 221 0.54 -10.73 7.35
CA GLU A 221 1.63 -10.41 8.29
C GLU A 221 2.57 -9.32 7.75
N ARG A 222 2.82 -9.31 6.43
CA ARG A 222 3.66 -8.29 5.77
C ARG A 222 3.12 -6.85 5.85
N TRP A 223 1.85 -6.68 6.21
CA TRP A 223 1.19 -5.39 6.41
C TRP A 223 0.81 -5.12 7.86
N ARG A 224 1.10 -6.06 8.77
CA ARG A 224 0.81 -5.92 10.19
C ARG A 224 1.63 -4.76 10.77
N VAL A 225 0.96 -3.96 11.59
CA VAL A 225 1.54 -2.86 12.34
C VAL A 225 1.03 -2.96 13.77
N GLU A 226 1.97 -2.96 14.71
CA GLU A 226 1.70 -2.90 16.14
C GLU A 226 2.13 -1.55 16.67
N GLU A 227 1.16 -0.69 16.91
CA GLU A 227 1.37 0.68 17.36
C GLU A 227 0.18 1.06 18.26
N PRO A 228 0.32 2.08 19.13
CA PRO A 228 -0.82 2.61 19.85
C PRO A 228 -1.99 2.93 18.91
N ALA A 229 -3.19 2.53 19.34
CA ALA A 229 -4.41 2.80 18.59
C ALA A 229 -4.56 4.32 18.38
N PRO A 230 -4.94 4.78 17.18
CA PRO A 230 -4.99 6.21 16.89
C PRO A 230 -6.23 6.86 17.50
N MET A 231 -7.19 6.04 17.95
CA MET A 231 -8.46 6.43 18.54
C MET A 231 -8.81 5.46 19.68
N PRO A 232 -9.50 5.94 20.73
CA PRO A 232 -9.99 5.08 21.80
C PRO A 232 -10.90 3.96 21.29
N GLY A 233 -10.75 2.75 21.85
CA GLY A 233 -11.60 1.61 21.53
C GLY A 233 -11.19 0.80 20.30
N LEU A 234 -10.10 1.16 19.61
CA LEU A 234 -9.54 0.35 18.53
C LEU A 234 -8.39 -0.55 19.04
N PRO A 235 -8.19 -1.73 18.42
CA PRO A 235 -7.02 -2.57 18.66
C PRO A 235 -5.71 -1.84 18.31
N GLY A 236 -4.63 -2.16 19.03
CA GLY A 236 -3.28 -1.71 18.70
C GLY A 236 -2.65 -2.44 17.51
N ILE A 237 -3.21 -3.61 17.15
CA ILE A 237 -2.82 -4.35 15.94
C ILE A 237 -3.72 -3.89 14.79
N ARG A 238 -3.10 -3.53 13.66
CA ARG A 238 -3.80 -3.11 12.44
C ARG A 238 -3.02 -3.52 11.20
N TYR A 239 -3.70 -3.59 10.07
CA TYR A 239 -3.10 -3.92 8.78
C TYR A 239 -3.09 -2.70 7.88
N ARG A 240 -1.90 -2.28 7.43
CA ARG A 240 -1.67 -0.99 6.79
C ARG A 240 -1.29 -1.14 5.31
N PHE A 241 -2.14 -0.59 4.45
CA PHE A 241 -1.93 -0.54 3.01
C PHE A 241 -1.67 0.88 2.55
N HIS A 242 -0.43 1.15 2.16
CA HIS A 242 -0.06 2.46 1.64
C HIS A 242 -0.77 2.78 0.32
N LEU A 243 -1.35 3.97 0.26
CA LEU A 243 -2.09 4.46 -0.89
C LEU A 243 -1.21 5.42 -1.70
N PRO A 244 -1.31 5.44 -3.05
CA PRO A 244 -0.50 6.31 -3.88
C PRO A 244 -0.70 7.78 -3.51
N PRO A 245 0.38 8.57 -3.48
CA PRO A 245 0.29 10.00 -3.27
C PRO A 245 -0.53 10.62 -4.41
N LEU A 246 -1.41 11.57 -4.06
CA LEU A 246 -2.19 12.36 -5.03
C LEU A 246 -3.27 11.58 -5.82
N SER A 247 -3.76 10.46 -5.29
CA SER A 247 -4.89 9.73 -5.87
C SER A 247 -6.25 10.14 -5.24
N ARG A 248 -7.34 10.02 -6.01
CA ARG A 248 -8.73 10.06 -5.49
C ARG A 248 -9.11 8.75 -4.77
N LEU A 249 -8.21 7.78 -4.75
CA LEU A 249 -8.40 6.45 -4.20
C LEU A 249 -8.91 6.44 -2.76
N PRO A 250 -8.44 7.31 -1.84
CA PRO A 250 -8.98 7.34 -0.48
C PRO A 250 -10.48 7.65 -0.44
N ARG A 251 -10.98 8.51 -1.34
CA ARG A 251 -12.42 8.82 -1.45
C ARG A 251 -13.19 7.67 -2.09
N HIS A 252 -12.63 7.01 -3.11
CA HIS A 252 -13.27 5.85 -3.72
C HIS A 252 -13.35 4.67 -2.74
N LEU A 253 -12.31 4.44 -1.94
CA LEU A 253 -12.32 3.45 -0.87
C LEU A 253 -13.36 3.80 0.19
N GLU A 254 -13.39 5.06 0.63
CA GLU A 254 -14.41 5.53 1.57
C GLU A 254 -15.82 5.24 1.07
N HIS A 255 -16.15 5.65 -0.16
CA HIS A 255 -17.47 5.38 -0.75
C HIS A 255 -17.74 3.88 -0.86
N ALA A 256 -16.78 3.09 -1.36
CA ALA A 256 -16.97 1.65 -1.51
C ALA A 256 -17.21 0.95 -0.16
N VAL A 257 -16.48 1.31 0.90
CA VAL A 257 -16.70 0.75 2.24
C VAL A 257 -18.02 1.24 2.82
N GLN A 258 -18.36 2.52 2.66
CA GLN A 258 -19.63 3.07 3.14
C GLN A 258 -20.84 2.43 2.46
N ASP A 259 -20.72 2.07 1.18
CA ASP A 259 -21.78 1.39 0.44
C ASP A 259 -22.00 -0.05 0.93
N VAL A 260 -20.92 -0.82 1.16
CA VAL A 260 -21.03 -2.26 1.48
C VAL A 260 -21.04 -2.59 2.97
N ALA A 261 -20.37 -1.77 3.80
CA ALA A 261 -20.17 -2.01 5.23
C ALA A 261 -20.06 -0.67 6.02
N PRO A 262 -21.09 0.19 6.01
CA PRO A 262 -21.04 1.52 6.61
C PRO A 262 -20.70 1.52 8.09
N GLN A 263 -21.15 0.51 8.84
CA GLN A 263 -20.88 0.33 10.27
C GLN A 263 -19.40 0.08 10.60
N LYS A 264 -18.60 -0.36 9.61
CA LYS A 264 -17.16 -0.62 9.78
C LYS A 264 -16.32 0.61 9.49
N TRP A 265 -16.86 1.62 8.82
CA TRP A 265 -16.11 2.81 8.42
C TRP A 265 -15.93 3.78 9.59
N ILE A 266 -14.68 4.06 9.96
CA ILE A 266 -14.33 5.02 11.03
C ILE A 266 -13.89 6.38 10.49
N GLY A 267 -13.86 6.57 9.17
CA GLY A 267 -13.49 7.84 8.55
C GLY A 267 -11.99 8.02 8.33
N HIS A 268 -11.63 9.28 8.09
CA HIS A 268 -10.24 9.72 7.95
C HIS A 268 -9.74 10.21 9.29
N TYR A 269 -8.57 9.73 9.71
CA TYR A 269 -7.94 10.15 10.95
C TYR A 269 -6.47 10.50 10.75
N ARG A 270 -5.94 11.25 11.71
CA ARG A 270 -4.53 11.61 11.76
C ARG A 270 -3.77 10.53 12.51
N ARG A 271 -2.67 10.09 11.93
CA ARG A 271 -1.72 9.16 12.53
C ARG A 271 -0.55 9.93 13.12
N GLU A 272 0.16 9.25 13.99
CA GLU A 272 1.42 9.73 14.54
C GLU A 272 2.52 8.71 14.27
N LEU A 273 3.73 9.21 14.04
CA LEU A 273 4.90 8.35 14.04
C LEU A 273 5.16 7.86 15.47
N PRO A 274 5.60 6.60 15.65
CA PRO A 274 5.94 6.10 16.96
C PRO A 274 7.00 6.98 17.63
N PRO A 275 6.92 7.18 18.97
CA PRO A 275 7.99 7.83 19.72
C PRO A 275 9.28 6.99 19.63
N GLN A 276 10.43 7.66 19.61
CA GLN A 276 11.76 7.02 19.60
C GLN A 276 12.32 6.90 21.01
#